data_AF-A0A7Z9Q089-F1
#
_entry.id   AF-A0A7Z9Q089-F1
#
_cell.length_a   1.000
_cell.length_b   1.000
_cell.length_c   1.000
_cell.angle_alpha   90.00
_cell.angle_beta   90.00
_cell.angle_gamma   90.00
#
_symmetry.space_group_name_H-M   'P 1'
#
loop_
_entity.id
_entity.type
_entity.pdbx_description
1 polymer ?
#
loop_
_entity_poly.entity_id
_entity_poly.type
_entity_poly.pdbx_seq_one_letter_code
_entity_poly.pdbx_strand_id
1 'polypeptide(L)'
;MRRLEQLEELSSHFLKEGSVWLMGDFNLRGRLDMDGFQDAWLMQKSVRNGLTFDPALNSLARLTSRRSRSGRLDRLMYRGSWHCTGMEILADTGVVSDHHALFCEMSPPVSEEPVHRSALVVMPPKECWPAIQQIRRDHDKSFHRWMPHINLLYGFVPEESFERACRLLQTRLAGISPFRVRLREYERFQHKKSTTIWLRPECRPPGALRELQGLCQSLFPQCSEQSTRAEQGFTAHLTVASLRNSEAEPKLPALDLEFEVEQLHLISRRDDQPFEVRESVRLGGERFEFEYPLSTVARTAFQALKPVVELPLYPTGSTALELDLPWSDLDCVCLGHVPVGKVFERLPGARMVEGRVVLLTFLFDGVQVDLQYAQLPPDTPLITLGEMTDAQRRQLSAPCLLALHS
;
A
#
# COMPACT_ATOMS: atom_id res chain seq x y z
N MET A 1 21.35 -13.09 15.27
CA MET A 1 22.43 -13.57 14.38
C MET A 1 21.87 -14.61 13.41
N ARG A 2 21.63 -15.88 13.80
CA ARG A 2 21.15 -16.93 12.87
C ARG A 2 19.99 -16.59 11.93
N ARG A 3 18.94 -15.88 12.40
CA ARG A 3 17.80 -15.52 11.52
C ARG A 3 18.12 -14.41 10.52
N LEU A 4 19.03 -13.49 10.87
CA LEU A 4 19.49 -12.44 9.97
C LEU A 4 20.33 -13.06 8.84
N GLU A 5 21.26 -13.95 9.21
CA GLU A 5 22.07 -14.73 8.24
C GLU A 5 21.19 -15.52 7.27
N GLN A 6 20.12 -16.16 7.74
CA GLN A 6 19.15 -16.84 6.88
C GLN A 6 18.45 -15.91 5.89
N LEU A 7 18.08 -14.70 6.33
CA LEU A 7 17.43 -13.71 5.46
C LEU A 7 18.41 -13.14 4.44
N GLU A 8 19.68 -12.93 4.83
CA GLU A 8 20.76 -12.52 3.93
C GLU A 8 21.05 -13.60 2.89
N GLU A 9 21.15 -14.86 3.31
CA GLU A 9 21.29 -16.02 2.42
C GLU A 9 20.11 -16.12 1.45
N LEU A 10 18.86 -16.07 1.93
CA LEU A 10 17.67 -16.03 1.08
C LEU A 10 17.74 -14.87 0.09
N SER A 11 18.16 -13.69 0.56
CA SER A 11 18.25 -12.49 -0.29
C SER A 11 19.25 -12.63 -1.44
N SER A 12 20.34 -13.36 -1.21
CA SER A 12 21.38 -13.63 -2.22
C SER A 12 20.90 -14.50 -3.38
N HIS A 13 19.83 -15.27 -3.19
CA HIS A 13 19.28 -16.17 -4.21
C HIS A 13 18.24 -15.48 -5.11
N PHE A 14 17.82 -14.26 -4.77
CA PHE A 14 16.87 -13.52 -5.61
C PHE A 14 17.55 -12.94 -6.84
N LEU A 15 16.85 -12.95 -7.97
CA LEU A 15 17.27 -12.25 -9.18
C LEU A 15 17.60 -10.80 -8.84
N LYS A 16 18.78 -10.33 -9.25
CA LYS A 16 19.20 -8.94 -9.02
C LYS A 16 18.28 -7.94 -9.72
N GLU A 17 17.67 -8.36 -10.82
CA GLU A 17 16.71 -7.58 -11.61
C GLU A 17 15.27 -8.01 -11.30
N GLY A 18 14.36 -7.04 -11.35
CA GLY A 18 12.94 -7.26 -11.10
C GLY A 18 12.49 -6.92 -9.68
N SER A 19 11.18 -7.03 -9.47
CA SER A 19 10.58 -6.74 -8.16
C SER A 19 10.47 -8.01 -7.33
N VAL A 20 10.87 -7.91 -6.06
CA VAL A 20 10.91 -9.04 -5.12
C VAL A 20 10.19 -8.64 -3.84
N TRP A 21 9.30 -9.49 -3.36
CA TRP A 21 8.60 -9.31 -2.10
C TRP A 21 8.97 -10.43 -1.13
N LEU A 22 9.23 -10.06 0.11
CA LEU A 22 9.45 -10.97 1.22
C LEU A 22 8.39 -10.68 2.27
N MET A 23 7.50 -11.63 2.47
CA MET A 23 6.35 -11.49 3.35
C MET A 23 6.27 -12.66 4.32
N GLY A 24 5.80 -12.39 5.53
CA GLY A 24 5.47 -13.38 6.54
C GLY A 24 6.16 -13.10 7.87
N ASP A 25 6.29 -14.13 8.71
CA ASP A 25 6.91 -14.05 10.03
C ASP A 25 8.45 -14.10 9.95
N PHE A 26 9.07 -12.95 10.15
CA PHE A 26 10.52 -12.82 10.15
C PHE A 26 11.14 -13.30 11.47
N ASN A 27 10.34 -13.46 12.53
CA ASN A 27 10.79 -13.80 13.88
C ASN A 27 11.88 -12.84 14.42
N LEU A 28 11.89 -11.60 13.92
CA LEU A 28 12.92 -10.61 14.23
C LEU A 28 12.30 -9.35 14.85
N ARG A 29 12.80 -9.00 16.03
CA ARG A 29 12.43 -7.77 16.74
C ARG A 29 13.40 -6.65 16.40
N GLY A 30 12.90 -5.42 16.30
CA GLY A 30 13.69 -4.23 16.01
C GLY A 30 13.64 -3.82 14.54
N ARG A 31 14.53 -2.90 14.14
CA ARG A 31 14.66 -2.49 12.74
C ARG A 31 15.39 -3.59 11.96
N LEU A 32 14.85 -3.93 10.80
CA LEU A 32 15.50 -4.79 9.82
C LEU A 32 15.97 -3.89 8.69
N ASP A 33 17.25 -3.93 8.38
CA ASP A 33 17.83 -3.25 7.24
C ASP A 33 18.36 -4.33 6.30
N MET A 34 17.85 -4.35 5.08
CA MET A 34 18.22 -5.31 4.04
C MET A 34 18.54 -4.50 2.80
N ASP A 35 19.73 -4.70 2.24
CA ASP A 35 20.22 -3.88 1.15
C ASP A 35 19.27 -3.90 -0.06
N GLY A 36 18.86 -2.71 -0.50
CA GLY A 36 17.90 -2.51 -1.58
C GLY A 36 16.43 -2.83 -1.25
N PHE A 37 16.09 -3.29 -0.05
CA PHE A 37 14.71 -3.56 0.36
C PHE A 37 14.12 -2.40 1.18
N GLN A 38 12.84 -2.11 0.92
CA GLN A 38 12.03 -1.18 1.69
C GLN A 38 11.07 -1.96 2.59
N ASP A 39 10.92 -1.51 3.82
CA ASP A 39 9.93 -2.04 4.76
C ASP A 39 8.59 -1.34 4.52
N ALA A 40 7.60 -2.06 3.99
CA ALA A 40 6.30 -1.51 3.64
C ALA A 40 5.64 -0.80 4.83
N TRP A 41 5.75 -1.34 6.05
CA TRP A 41 5.13 -0.71 7.22
C TRP A 41 5.77 0.64 7.52
N LEU A 42 7.07 0.81 7.33
CA LEU A 42 7.75 2.08 7.60
C LEU A 42 7.46 3.14 6.53
N MET A 43 7.17 2.69 5.30
CA MET A 43 6.68 3.58 4.24
C MET A 43 5.25 4.06 4.50
N GLN A 44 4.56 3.37 5.40
CA GLN A 44 3.20 3.63 5.80
C GLN A 44 3.22 4.41 7.13
N LYS A 45 2.88 5.70 7.13
CA LYS A 45 2.61 6.47 8.37
C LYS A 45 1.33 5.97 9.05
N SER A 46 1.32 4.74 9.57
CA SER A 46 0.19 4.17 10.28
C SER A 46 0.15 4.62 11.76
N VAL A 47 -1.05 4.64 12.33
CA VAL A 47 -1.31 5.11 13.71
C VAL A 47 -0.98 4.04 14.76
N ARG A 48 -0.98 2.75 14.36
CA ARG A 48 -0.56 1.65 15.23
C ARG A 48 0.93 1.39 15.09
N ASN A 49 1.57 0.97 16.18
CA ASN A 49 3.00 0.63 16.24
C ASN A 49 3.40 -0.62 15.41
N GLY A 50 2.47 -1.21 14.65
CA GLY A 50 2.70 -2.35 13.77
C GLY A 50 3.00 -3.65 14.48
N LEU A 51 2.62 -3.76 15.76
CA LEU A 51 2.80 -5.00 16.50
C LEU A 51 1.85 -6.05 15.94
N THR A 52 2.43 -7.05 15.29
CA THR A 52 1.70 -8.24 14.86
C THR A 52 1.75 -9.31 15.93
N PHE A 53 2.78 -9.34 16.79
CA PHE A 53 2.80 -10.19 17.97
C PHE A 53 2.74 -9.34 19.24
N ASP A 54 1.66 -9.42 20.01
CA ASP A 54 1.51 -8.64 21.25
C ASP A 54 0.89 -9.45 22.41
N PRO A 55 1.71 -10.04 23.30
CA PRO A 55 1.24 -10.76 24.50
C PRO A 55 0.36 -9.95 25.46
N ALA A 56 0.42 -8.61 25.41
CA ALA A 56 -0.42 -7.76 26.25
C ALA A 56 -1.88 -7.80 25.80
N LEU A 57 -2.12 -7.87 24.49
CA LEU A 57 -3.44 -7.82 23.87
C LEU A 57 -3.93 -9.20 23.42
N ASN A 58 -3.03 -10.09 23.03
CA ASN A 58 -3.32 -11.42 22.52
C ASN A 58 -3.00 -12.50 23.58
N SER A 59 -4.03 -13.23 24.01
CA SER A 59 -3.90 -14.30 25.01
C SER A 59 -3.09 -15.49 24.51
N LEU A 60 -3.19 -15.86 23.23
CA LEU A 60 -2.42 -16.97 22.68
C LEU A 60 -0.93 -16.58 22.60
N ALA A 61 -0.62 -15.37 22.17
CA ALA A 61 0.74 -14.81 22.19
C ALA A 61 1.34 -14.80 23.60
N ARG A 62 0.53 -14.53 24.63
CA ARG A 62 0.97 -14.61 26.02
C ARG A 62 1.36 -16.02 26.44
N LEU A 63 0.61 -17.02 25.99
CA LEU A 63 0.86 -18.43 26.28
C LEU A 63 2.08 -18.97 25.51
N THR A 64 2.22 -18.61 24.23
CA THR A 64 3.33 -19.08 23.38
C THR A 64 4.63 -18.31 23.63
N SER A 65 4.56 -17.11 24.21
CA SER A 65 5.75 -16.31 24.51
C SER A 65 6.50 -16.79 25.75
N ARG A 66 7.79 -17.05 25.59
CA ARG A 66 8.70 -17.32 26.72
C ARG A 66 9.00 -16.10 27.59
N ARG A 67 8.91 -14.89 27.02
CA ARG A 67 9.36 -13.64 27.66
C ARG A 67 8.32 -12.51 27.58
N SER A 68 7.12 -12.79 27.06
CA SER A 68 6.03 -11.83 26.86
C SER A 68 6.46 -10.52 26.17
N ARG A 69 7.34 -10.62 25.17
CA ARG A 69 7.84 -9.45 24.43
C ARG A 69 7.07 -9.25 23.13
N SER A 70 6.35 -8.15 23.03
CA SER A 70 5.70 -7.73 21.79
C SER A 70 6.73 -7.41 20.68
N GLY A 71 6.30 -7.51 19.43
CA GLY A 71 7.12 -7.14 18.29
C GLY A 71 6.36 -7.15 16.97
N ARG A 72 6.88 -6.38 16.00
CA ARG A 72 6.52 -6.50 14.59
C ARG A 72 7.31 -7.65 13.98
N LEU A 73 6.75 -8.86 14.12
CA LEU A 73 7.39 -10.08 13.66
C LEU A 73 7.02 -10.34 12.20
N ASP A 74 5.79 -10.02 11.80
CA ASP A 74 5.34 -10.09 10.42
C ASP A 74 5.71 -8.82 9.67
N ARG A 75 6.30 -9.01 8.50
CA ARG A 75 6.80 -7.92 7.68
C ARG A 75 6.49 -8.18 6.22
N LEU A 76 6.37 -7.09 5.48
CA LEU A 76 6.49 -7.09 4.04
C LEU A 76 7.66 -6.20 3.67
N MET A 77 8.73 -6.82 3.18
CA MET A 77 9.89 -6.14 2.61
C MET A 77 9.80 -6.24 1.09
N TYR A 78 9.99 -5.15 0.37
CA TYR A 78 9.95 -5.17 -1.09
C TYR A 78 11.13 -4.42 -1.71
N ARG A 79 11.60 -4.92 -2.84
CA ARG A 79 12.58 -4.28 -3.72
C ARG A 79 11.97 -4.16 -5.11
N GLY A 80 12.32 -3.09 -5.84
CA GLY A 80 11.91 -2.87 -7.21
C GLY A 80 10.90 -1.74 -7.35
N SER A 81 10.02 -1.85 -8.34
CA SER A 81 9.14 -0.77 -8.82
C SER A 81 7.71 -0.86 -8.32
N TRP A 82 7.35 -1.92 -7.61
CA TRP A 82 6.04 -2.02 -6.96
C TRP A 82 5.99 -1.16 -5.72
N HIS A 83 4.80 -0.67 -5.40
CA HIS A 83 4.57 0.23 -4.28
C HIS A 83 3.51 -0.35 -3.36
N CYS A 84 3.77 -0.34 -2.06
CA CYS A 84 2.74 -0.58 -1.06
C CYS A 84 1.78 0.61 -1.04
N THR A 85 0.50 0.40 -1.40
CA THR A 85 -0.56 1.42 -1.38
C THR A 85 -1.39 1.42 -0.11
N GLY A 86 -1.24 0.38 0.71
CA GLY A 86 -1.60 0.48 2.11
C GLY A 86 -1.29 -0.79 2.88
N MET A 87 -1.40 -0.66 4.20
CA MET A 87 -1.03 -1.72 5.13
C MET A 87 -1.77 -1.51 6.45
N GLU A 88 -2.39 -2.56 6.95
CA GLU A 88 -3.25 -2.51 8.12
C GLU A 88 -3.22 -3.81 8.92
N ILE A 89 -3.37 -3.70 10.24
CA ILE A 89 -3.64 -4.85 11.10
C ILE A 89 -5.17 -5.03 11.13
N LEU A 90 -5.65 -6.12 10.55
CA LEU A 90 -7.08 -6.34 10.27
C LEU A 90 -7.90 -6.68 11.52
N ALA A 91 -7.33 -7.43 12.45
CA ALA A 91 -8.09 -7.95 13.57
C ALA A 91 -7.23 -8.25 14.80
N ASP A 92 -7.86 -8.16 15.97
CA ASP A 92 -7.40 -8.91 17.12
C ASP A 92 -7.76 -10.38 16.91
N THR A 93 -6.76 -11.24 16.89
CA THR A 93 -6.91 -12.66 16.59
C THR A 93 -7.19 -13.47 17.86
N GLY A 94 -7.05 -12.87 19.04
CA GLY A 94 -7.44 -13.44 20.34
C GLY A 94 -6.79 -14.79 20.65
N VAL A 95 -7.52 -15.88 20.38
CA VAL A 95 -7.09 -17.27 20.58
C VAL A 95 -6.92 -18.06 19.28
N VAL A 96 -7.20 -17.43 18.13
CA VAL A 96 -7.14 -18.07 16.80
C VAL A 96 -5.71 -18.09 16.27
N SER A 97 -4.93 -17.04 16.55
CA SER A 97 -3.51 -16.96 16.22
C SER A 97 -2.79 -16.17 17.30
N ASP A 98 -1.51 -16.42 17.53
CA ASP A 98 -0.66 -15.57 18.37
C ASP A 98 -0.12 -14.34 17.63
N HIS A 99 -0.41 -14.24 16.34
CA HIS A 99 -0.13 -13.07 15.53
C HIS A 99 -1.44 -12.40 15.08
N HIS A 100 -1.44 -11.08 15.03
CA HIS A 100 -2.51 -10.28 14.45
C HIS A 100 -2.43 -10.32 12.93
N ALA A 101 -3.58 -10.48 12.29
CA ALA A 101 -3.69 -10.53 10.84
C ALA A 101 -3.21 -9.20 10.23
N LEU A 102 -2.35 -9.30 9.22
CA LEU A 102 -1.76 -8.17 8.53
C LEU A 102 -2.20 -8.19 7.07
N PHE A 103 -2.76 -7.09 6.60
CA PHE A 103 -3.09 -6.87 5.20
C PHE A 103 -2.13 -5.89 4.57
N CYS A 104 -1.82 -6.13 3.31
CA CYS A 104 -1.06 -5.19 2.49
C CYS A 104 -1.60 -5.18 1.06
N GLU A 105 -1.85 -3.97 0.55
CA GLU A 105 -2.13 -3.76 -0.86
C GLU A 105 -0.85 -3.31 -1.56
N MET A 106 -0.54 -3.97 -2.67
CA MET A 106 0.60 -3.68 -3.51
C MET A 106 0.11 -3.30 -4.91
N SER A 107 0.55 -2.14 -5.39
CA SER A 107 0.25 -1.68 -6.74
C SER A 107 1.49 -1.78 -7.64
N PRO A 108 1.33 -2.24 -8.89
CA PRO A 108 2.41 -2.19 -9.87
C PRO A 108 2.75 -0.73 -10.20
N PRO A 109 3.96 -0.45 -10.72
CA PRO A 109 4.29 0.89 -11.20
C PRO A 109 3.35 1.32 -12.33
N VAL A 110 3.21 2.63 -12.50
CA VAL A 110 2.66 3.22 -13.73
C VAL A 110 3.82 3.37 -14.70
N SER A 111 3.83 2.58 -15.78
CA SER A 111 4.96 2.49 -16.73
C SER A 111 4.64 3.09 -18.10
N GLU A 112 3.43 3.62 -18.28
CA GLU A 112 3.02 4.27 -19.50
C GLU A 112 3.89 5.49 -19.79
N GLU A 113 4.18 5.69 -21.07
CA GLU A 113 4.96 6.81 -21.55
C GLU A 113 4.27 8.15 -21.24
N PRO A 114 5.03 9.17 -20.81
CA PRO A 114 4.52 10.52 -20.62
C PRO A 114 3.81 11.09 -21.85
N VAL A 115 2.70 11.78 -21.64
CA VAL A 115 1.98 12.51 -22.68
C VAL A 115 1.81 13.99 -22.32
N HIS A 116 1.99 14.87 -23.31
CA HIS A 116 1.79 16.32 -23.15
C HIS A 116 0.32 16.76 -23.19
N ARG A 117 -0.59 15.81 -23.05
CA ARG A 117 -2.03 16.05 -22.89
C ARG A 117 -2.48 15.84 -21.44
N SER A 118 -1.57 15.53 -20.53
CA SER A 118 -1.84 15.41 -19.09
C SER A 118 -0.75 16.08 -18.24
N ALA A 119 -1.12 16.45 -17.02
CA ALA A 119 -0.22 17.03 -16.03
C ALA A 119 -0.71 16.72 -14.60
N LEU A 120 0.24 16.74 -13.65
CA LEU A 120 -0.03 16.79 -12.21
C LEU A 120 0.31 18.20 -11.72
N VAL A 121 -0.66 18.89 -11.13
CA VAL A 121 -0.53 20.31 -10.80
C VAL A 121 -1.02 20.64 -9.39
N VAL A 122 -0.47 21.73 -8.85
CA VAL A 122 -1.07 22.50 -7.75
C VAL A 122 -1.83 23.67 -8.36
N MET A 123 -3.01 23.99 -7.85
CA MET A 123 -3.82 25.11 -8.32
C MET A 123 -4.12 26.06 -7.15
N PRO A 124 -4.03 27.39 -7.34
CA PRO A 124 -4.60 28.31 -6.39
C PRO A 124 -6.13 28.12 -6.36
N PRO A 125 -6.81 28.42 -5.25
CA PRO A 125 -8.25 28.30 -5.15
C PRO A 125 -8.92 29.34 -6.06
N LYS A 126 -10.18 29.10 -6.45
CA LYS A 126 -10.86 29.86 -7.53
C LYS A 126 -10.97 31.36 -7.21
N GLU A 127 -10.95 31.73 -5.94
CA GLU A 127 -11.01 33.11 -5.44
C GLU A 127 -9.76 33.92 -5.85
N CYS A 128 -8.61 33.25 -6.01
CA CYS A 128 -7.38 33.90 -6.49
C CYS A 128 -7.36 34.09 -8.02
N TRP A 129 -8.23 33.40 -8.76
CA TRP A 129 -8.14 33.34 -10.22
C TRP A 129 -8.44 34.67 -10.91
N PRO A 130 -9.43 35.49 -10.51
CA PRO A 130 -9.74 36.72 -11.22
C PRO A 130 -8.52 37.64 -11.38
N ALA A 131 -7.73 37.83 -10.32
CA ALA A 131 -6.54 38.67 -10.34
C ALA A 131 -5.44 38.13 -11.27
N ILE A 132 -5.22 36.80 -11.25
CA ILE A 132 -4.24 36.13 -12.10
C ILE A 132 -4.70 36.14 -13.56
N GLN A 133 -5.96 35.78 -13.81
CA GLN A 133 -6.54 35.63 -15.13
C GLN A 133 -6.72 36.97 -15.84
N GLN A 134 -6.85 38.08 -15.11
CA GLN A 134 -6.83 39.42 -15.69
C GLN A 134 -5.49 39.67 -16.41
N ILE A 135 -4.36 39.33 -15.78
CA ILE A 135 -3.04 39.46 -16.39
C ILE A 135 -2.89 38.48 -17.57
N ARG A 136 -3.27 37.21 -17.36
CA ARG A 136 -3.10 36.16 -18.36
C ARG A 136 -3.93 36.40 -19.62
N ARG A 137 -5.14 36.96 -19.50
CA ARG A 137 -6.00 37.30 -20.63
C ARG A 137 -5.27 38.20 -21.65
N ASP A 138 -4.49 39.15 -21.14
CA ASP A 138 -3.85 40.16 -21.97
C ASP A 138 -2.45 39.74 -22.45
N HIS A 139 -1.80 38.80 -21.74
CA HIS A 139 -0.37 38.55 -21.91
C HIS A 139 0.06 37.07 -22.00
N ASP A 140 -0.82 36.09 -21.77
CA ASP A 140 -0.51 34.66 -21.85
C ASP A 140 -1.27 33.99 -23.00
N LYS A 141 -0.53 33.59 -24.04
CA LYS A 141 -1.06 32.79 -25.16
C LYS A 141 -1.77 31.50 -24.74
N SER A 142 -1.48 31.00 -23.54
CA SER A 142 -2.03 29.75 -23.00
C SER A 142 -3.28 29.99 -22.16
N PHE A 143 -3.77 31.23 -22.05
CA PHE A 143 -4.92 31.64 -21.24
C PHE A 143 -6.15 30.76 -21.45
N HIS A 144 -6.52 30.50 -22.70
CA HIS A 144 -7.69 29.68 -23.04
C HIS A 144 -7.47 28.18 -22.83
N ARG A 145 -6.22 27.72 -22.83
CA ARG A 145 -5.88 26.29 -22.77
C ARG A 145 -5.66 25.80 -21.35
N TRP A 146 -5.20 26.67 -20.45
CA TRP A 146 -4.80 26.32 -19.10
C TRP A 146 -5.47 27.20 -18.05
N MET A 147 -5.98 26.59 -16.98
CA MET A 147 -6.29 27.28 -15.72
C MET A 147 -5.01 27.81 -15.04
N PRO A 148 -5.08 28.75 -14.09
CA PRO A 148 -3.94 29.08 -13.23
C PRO A 148 -3.42 27.84 -12.48
N HIS A 149 -2.12 27.55 -12.60
CA HIS A 149 -1.55 26.32 -12.06
C HIS A 149 -0.03 26.46 -11.81
N ILE A 150 0.50 25.56 -10.99
CA ILE A 150 1.92 25.27 -10.82
C ILE A 150 2.11 23.81 -11.24
N ASN A 151 2.89 23.57 -12.29
CA ASN A 151 3.18 22.20 -12.73
C ASN A 151 4.11 21.52 -11.73
N LEU A 152 3.72 20.34 -11.23
CA LEU A 152 4.61 19.44 -10.52
C LEU A 152 5.21 18.43 -11.50
N LEU A 153 4.38 17.83 -12.35
CA LEU A 153 4.78 16.96 -13.45
C LEU A 153 4.02 17.37 -14.71
N TYR A 154 4.74 17.65 -15.80
CA TYR A 154 4.17 17.93 -17.12
C TYR A 154 4.84 17.02 -18.14
N GLY A 155 4.05 16.48 -19.08
CA GLY A 155 4.37 15.17 -19.63
C GLY A 155 4.08 14.14 -18.54
N PHE A 156 2.80 13.94 -18.24
CA PHE A 156 2.36 13.03 -17.19
C PHE A 156 1.77 11.75 -17.80
N VAL A 157 1.34 10.81 -16.97
CA VAL A 157 0.76 9.55 -17.45
C VAL A 157 -0.55 9.79 -18.21
N PRO A 158 -0.94 8.92 -19.15
CA PRO A 158 -2.22 9.06 -19.86
C PRO A 158 -3.46 9.05 -18.94
N GLU A 159 -4.58 9.60 -19.40
CA GLU A 159 -5.83 9.73 -18.61
C GLU A 159 -6.35 8.36 -18.15
N GLU A 160 -6.23 7.34 -18.99
CA GLU A 160 -6.58 5.94 -18.68
C GLU A 160 -5.79 5.35 -17.51
N SER A 161 -4.66 5.96 -17.13
CA SER A 161 -3.84 5.55 -16.00
C SER A 161 -4.10 6.38 -14.73
N PHE A 162 -5.01 7.36 -14.77
CA PHE A 162 -5.26 8.27 -13.64
C PHE A 162 -5.75 7.54 -12.39
N GLU A 163 -6.62 6.54 -12.53
CA GLU A 163 -7.12 5.77 -11.39
C GLU A 163 -5.97 5.12 -10.59
N ARG A 164 -5.02 4.48 -11.30
CA ARG A 164 -3.84 3.89 -10.67
C ARG A 164 -2.88 4.95 -10.12
N ALA A 165 -2.68 6.06 -10.85
CA ALA A 165 -1.86 7.16 -10.39
C ALA A 165 -2.41 7.78 -9.08
N CYS A 166 -3.73 7.94 -8.98
CA CYS A 166 -4.42 8.41 -7.79
C CYS A 166 -4.17 7.48 -6.60
N ARG A 167 -4.30 6.16 -6.75
CA ARG A 167 -3.98 5.19 -5.66
C ARG A 167 -2.56 5.36 -5.13
N LEU A 168 -1.57 5.45 -6.03
CA LEU A 168 -0.17 5.66 -5.64
C LEU A 168 0.04 6.99 -4.92
N LEU A 169 -0.56 8.08 -5.43
CA LEU A 169 -0.47 9.41 -4.84
C LEU A 169 -1.14 9.47 -3.47
N GLN A 170 -2.38 9.00 -3.33
CA GLN A 170 -3.16 9.03 -2.09
C GLN A 170 -2.36 8.46 -0.91
N THR A 171 -1.76 7.29 -1.12
CA THR A 171 -0.93 6.61 -0.11
C THR A 171 0.20 7.49 0.41
N ARG A 172 0.93 8.14 -0.51
CA ARG A 172 2.14 8.90 -0.18
C ARG A 172 1.82 10.30 0.32
N LEU A 173 0.71 10.87 -0.13
CA LEU A 173 0.26 12.22 0.24
C LEU A 173 -0.50 12.25 1.56
N ALA A 174 -1.08 11.14 2.03
CA ALA A 174 -1.70 11.03 3.36
C ALA A 174 -0.74 11.46 4.50
N GLY A 175 0.58 11.29 4.30
CA GLY A 175 1.59 11.70 5.26
C GLY A 175 2.04 13.16 5.16
N ILE A 176 1.58 13.92 4.18
CA ILE A 176 2.01 15.29 3.90
C ILE A 176 0.93 16.24 4.37
N SER A 177 1.21 17.08 5.38
CA SER A 177 0.24 18.09 5.81
C SER A 177 0.01 19.14 4.72
N PRO A 178 -1.21 19.68 4.59
CA PRO A 178 -1.45 20.91 3.85
C PRO A 178 -0.48 22.03 4.25
N PHE A 179 -0.13 22.90 3.31
CA PHE A 179 0.84 23.96 3.53
C PHE A 179 0.48 25.23 2.78
N ARG A 180 0.98 26.38 3.27
CA ARG A 180 0.64 27.68 2.68
C ARG A 180 1.58 28.06 1.55
N VAL A 181 1.02 28.71 0.53
CA VAL A 181 1.71 29.32 -0.59
C VAL A 181 1.31 30.78 -0.71
N ARG A 182 2.29 31.67 -0.85
CA ARG A 182 2.10 33.08 -1.14
C ARG A 182 2.70 33.46 -2.49
N LEU A 183 1.97 34.22 -3.29
CA LEU A 183 2.36 34.71 -4.61
C LEU A 183 2.38 36.24 -4.58
N ARG A 184 3.58 36.82 -4.66
CA ARG A 184 3.78 38.28 -4.58
C ARG A 184 4.78 38.81 -5.59
N GLU A 185 5.86 38.07 -5.81
CA GLU A 185 6.97 38.52 -6.65
C GLU A 185 6.88 37.92 -8.05
N TYR A 186 7.15 38.75 -9.05
CA TYR A 186 7.29 38.31 -10.44
C TYR A 186 8.74 38.02 -10.76
N GLU A 187 8.96 36.87 -11.39
CA GLU A 187 10.25 36.48 -11.94
C GLU A 187 10.13 36.16 -13.43
N ARG A 188 11.28 35.91 -14.07
CA ARG A 188 11.38 35.73 -15.52
C ARG A 188 12.19 34.51 -15.87
N PHE A 189 11.68 33.72 -16.80
CA PHE A 189 12.50 32.80 -17.57
C PHE A 189 12.83 33.41 -18.92
N GLN A 190 14.11 33.64 -19.17
CA GLN A 190 14.59 34.10 -20.46
C GLN A 190 14.82 32.90 -21.38
N HIS A 191 14.12 32.85 -22.52
CA HIS A 191 14.35 31.87 -23.56
C HIS A 191 14.91 32.53 -24.83
N LYS A 192 15.35 31.70 -25.78
CA LYS A 192 15.99 32.16 -27.03
C LYS A 192 15.11 33.12 -27.85
N LYS A 193 13.77 32.95 -27.82
CA LYS A 193 12.82 33.74 -28.63
C LYS A 193 11.70 34.40 -27.81
N SER A 194 11.60 34.10 -26.53
CA SER A 194 10.50 34.54 -25.68
C SER A 194 10.94 34.73 -24.23
N THR A 195 10.19 35.53 -23.50
CA THR A 195 10.33 35.70 -22.05
C THR A 195 9.02 35.28 -21.39
N THR A 196 9.12 34.38 -20.41
CA THR A 196 7.98 33.95 -19.60
C THR A 196 8.03 34.70 -18.28
N ILE A 197 6.97 35.46 -17.95
CA ILE A 197 6.82 36.11 -16.63
C ILE A 197 5.92 35.23 -15.77
N TRP A 198 6.34 34.99 -14.53
CA TRP A 198 5.65 34.08 -13.62
C TRP A 198 5.69 34.62 -12.19
N LEU A 199 4.69 34.24 -11.39
CA LEU A 199 4.63 34.50 -9.96
C LEU A 199 5.43 33.44 -9.21
N ARG A 200 6.36 33.89 -8.34
CA ARG A 200 7.15 33.01 -7.48
C ARG A 200 6.32 32.51 -6.29
N PRO A 201 6.14 31.18 -6.14
CA PRO A 201 5.50 30.60 -4.96
C PRO A 201 6.44 30.60 -3.75
N GLU A 202 6.05 31.32 -2.71
CA GLU A 202 6.70 31.27 -1.39
C GLU A 202 5.95 30.29 -0.49
N CYS A 203 6.59 29.18 -0.14
CA CYS A 203 5.98 28.12 0.66
C CYS A 203 6.28 28.27 2.16
N ARG A 204 5.33 27.85 2.99
CA ARG A 204 5.53 27.60 4.43
C ARG A 204 5.08 26.18 4.77
N PRO A 205 6.02 25.25 5.04
CA PRO A 205 7.46 25.45 5.17
C PRO A 205 8.18 25.75 3.84
N PRO A 206 9.35 26.41 3.87
CA PRO A 206 10.17 26.61 2.67
C PRO A 206 10.52 25.28 2.01
N GLY A 207 10.46 25.22 0.67
CA GLY A 207 10.79 24.01 -0.09
C GLY A 207 9.65 23.00 -0.26
N ALA A 208 8.47 23.21 0.36
CA ALA A 208 7.36 22.26 0.34
C ALA A 208 6.96 21.81 -1.09
N LEU A 209 6.86 22.72 -2.06
CA LEU A 209 6.55 22.36 -3.45
C LEU A 209 7.65 21.52 -4.12
N ARG A 210 8.93 21.74 -3.77
CA ARG A 210 10.05 20.96 -4.30
C ARG A 210 10.07 19.55 -3.74
N GLU A 211 9.84 19.42 -2.43
CA GLU A 211 9.71 18.11 -1.77
C GLU A 211 8.51 17.34 -2.32
N LEU A 212 7.38 18.02 -2.51
CA LEU A 212 6.17 17.45 -3.09
C LEU A 212 6.40 16.98 -4.53
N GLN A 213 7.07 17.78 -5.36
CA GLN A 213 7.44 17.40 -6.72
C GLN A 213 8.36 16.19 -6.75
N GLY A 214 9.41 16.17 -5.91
CA GLY A 214 10.33 15.03 -5.82
C GLY A 214 9.65 13.74 -5.35
N LEU A 215 8.73 13.83 -4.38
CA LEU A 215 7.91 12.72 -3.95
C LEU A 215 7.04 12.19 -5.11
N CYS A 216 6.36 13.09 -5.83
CA CYS A 216 5.53 12.69 -6.97
C CYS A 216 6.39 12.04 -8.08
N GLN A 217 7.52 12.64 -8.45
CA GLN A 217 8.42 12.07 -9.47
C GLN A 217 8.99 10.72 -9.04
N SER A 218 9.21 10.47 -7.74
CA SER A 218 9.65 9.15 -7.27
C SER A 218 8.63 8.03 -7.57
N LEU A 219 7.35 8.38 -7.68
CA LEU A 219 6.28 7.45 -8.06
C LEU A 219 6.12 7.32 -9.58
N PHE A 220 6.53 8.35 -10.32
CA PHE A 220 6.45 8.41 -11.78
C PHE A 220 7.81 8.80 -12.39
N PRO A 221 8.84 7.92 -12.30
CA PRO A 221 10.21 8.28 -12.69
C PRO A 221 10.36 8.72 -14.15
N GLN A 222 9.47 8.23 -15.03
CA GLN A 222 9.42 8.61 -16.44
C GLN A 222 8.95 10.06 -16.65
N CYS A 223 8.17 10.62 -15.73
CA CYS A 223 7.64 11.99 -15.79
C CYS A 223 8.67 13.02 -15.27
N SER A 224 9.85 13.04 -15.88
CA SER A 224 11.02 13.75 -15.34
C SER A 224 11.24 15.16 -15.89
N GLU A 225 10.48 15.61 -16.88
CA GLU A 225 10.76 16.85 -17.64
C GLU A 225 10.96 18.09 -16.77
N GLN A 226 10.15 18.23 -15.71
CA GLN A 226 10.23 19.36 -14.79
C GLN A 226 11.55 19.42 -14.03
N SER A 227 12.22 18.29 -13.85
CA SER A 227 13.49 18.17 -13.13
C SER A 227 14.72 18.17 -14.05
N THR A 228 14.59 17.75 -15.31
CA THR A 228 15.72 17.54 -16.22
C THR A 228 15.91 18.66 -17.25
N ARG A 229 14.89 19.48 -17.49
CA ARG A 229 14.90 20.51 -18.53
C ARG A 229 15.80 21.71 -18.22
N ALA A 230 16.01 22.02 -16.95
CA ALA A 230 16.85 23.12 -16.50
C ALA A 230 17.98 22.59 -15.61
N GLU A 231 19.19 23.16 -15.73
CA GLU A 231 20.36 22.75 -14.94
C GLU A 231 20.13 22.87 -13.43
N GLN A 232 19.37 23.88 -13.01
CA GLN A 232 18.98 24.12 -11.62
C GLN A 232 17.87 23.17 -11.11
N GLY A 233 17.37 22.28 -11.96
CA GLY A 233 16.27 21.37 -11.65
C GLY A 233 14.90 22.06 -11.57
N PHE A 234 14.01 21.45 -10.78
CA PHE A 234 12.63 21.92 -10.63
C PHE A 234 12.56 23.32 -10.01
N THR A 235 11.92 24.24 -10.73
CA THR A 235 11.60 25.59 -10.28
C THR A 235 10.08 25.74 -10.25
N ALA A 236 9.48 25.82 -9.06
CA ALA A 236 8.04 26.05 -8.93
C ALA A 236 7.68 27.46 -9.41
N HIS A 237 6.68 27.58 -10.28
CA HIS A 237 6.27 28.85 -10.87
C HIS A 237 4.81 28.81 -11.32
N LEU A 238 4.13 29.96 -11.28
CA LEU A 238 2.81 30.16 -11.90
C LEU A 238 2.94 31.19 -13.02
N THR A 239 2.87 30.73 -14.27
CA THR A 239 3.00 31.60 -15.45
C THR A 239 1.84 32.58 -15.57
N VAL A 240 2.15 33.86 -15.75
CA VAL A 240 1.17 34.93 -15.95
C VAL A 240 1.28 35.62 -17.31
N ALA A 241 2.44 35.54 -17.98
CA ALA A 241 2.64 36.08 -19.32
C ALA A 241 3.69 35.28 -20.12
N SER A 242 3.53 35.26 -21.45
CA SER A 242 4.49 34.69 -22.40
C SER A 242 4.65 35.65 -23.57
N LEU A 243 5.77 36.38 -23.58
CA LEU A 243 6.06 37.47 -24.51
C LEU A 243 7.12 37.04 -25.51
N ARG A 244 7.07 37.58 -26.74
CA ARG A 244 8.21 37.51 -27.66
C ARG A 244 9.31 38.45 -27.16
N ASN A 245 10.58 38.11 -27.40
CA ASN A 245 11.71 38.96 -26.95
C ASN A 245 11.69 40.39 -27.55
N SER A 246 10.95 40.60 -28.64
CA SER A 246 10.76 41.92 -29.27
C SER A 246 9.67 42.77 -28.61
N GLU A 247 8.84 42.18 -27.75
CA GLU A 247 7.73 42.88 -27.09
C GLU A 247 8.25 43.58 -25.84
N ALA A 248 7.73 44.78 -25.57
CA ALA A 248 8.03 45.50 -24.34
C ALA A 248 7.39 44.78 -23.15
N GLU A 249 8.07 44.77 -22.01
CA GLU A 249 7.52 44.17 -20.81
C GLU A 249 6.32 44.98 -20.29
N PRO A 250 5.16 44.34 -20.03
CA PRO A 250 3.98 45.04 -19.55
C PRO A 250 4.16 45.51 -18.11
N LYS A 251 3.49 46.62 -17.77
CA LYS A 251 3.38 47.05 -16.38
C LYS A 251 2.33 46.20 -15.67
N LEU A 252 2.78 45.22 -14.89
CA LEU A 252 1.91 44.31 -14.15
C LEU A 252 1.39 44.95 -12.84
N PRO A 253 0.15 44.64 -12.41
CA PRO A 253 -0.35 45.08 -11.11
C PRO A 253 0.42 44.38 -9.97
N ALA A 254 0.53 45.05 -8.83
CA ALA A 254 1.00 44.40 -7.61
C ALA A 254 -0.02 43.35 -7.17
N LEU A 255 0.45 42.13 -6.90
CA LEU A 255 -0.36 41.04 -6.38
C LEU A 255 0.19 40.59 -5.03
N ASP A 256 -0.71 40.13 -4.16
CA ASP A 256 -0.37 39.53 -2.89
C ASP A 256 -1.45 38.50 -2.53
N LEU A 257 -1.27 37.30 -3.05
CA LEU A 257 -2.23 36.20 -2.91
C LEU A 257 -1.64 35.15 -1.96
N GLU A 258 -2.41 34.73 -0.96
CA GLU A 258 -2.03 33.65 -0.05
C GLU A 258 -3.14 32.61 -0.03
N PHE A 259 -2.77 31.33 -0.13
CA PHE A 259 -3.71 30.20 -0.08
C PHE A 259 -3.04 28.95 0.49
N GLU A 260 -3.86 27.97 0.85
CA GLU A 260 -3.42 26.67 1.31
C GLU A 260 -3.48 25.64 0.18
N VAL A 261 -2.44 24.83 0.05
CA VAL A 261 -2.40 23.67 -0.84
C VAL A 261 -2.91 22.48 -0.05
N GLU A 262 -4.14 22.06 -0.35
CA GLU A 262 -4.79 20.91 0.30
C GLU A 262 -4.84 19.67 -0.59
N GLN A 263 -4.59 19.81 -1.89
CA GLN A 263 -4.71 18.72 -2.85
C GLN A 263 -3.89 18.97 -4.13
N LEU A 264 -3.59 17.88 -4.82
CA LEU A 264 -3.06 17.86 -6.17
C LEU A 264 -4.16 17.56 -7.17
N HIS A 265 -4.03 18.06 -8.39
CA HIS A 265 -4.99 17.84 -9.46
C HIS A 265 -4.33 17.12 -10.63
N LEU A 266 -4.94 16.04 -11.07
CA LEU A 266 -4.61 15.38 -12.34
C LEU A 266 -5.49 16.01 -13.40
N ILE A 267 -4.84 16.69 -14.34
CA ILE A 267 -5.53 17.38 -15.41
C ILE A 267 -5.20 16.73 -16.75
N SER A 268 -6.17 16.72 -17.65
CA SER A 268 -5.97 16.26 -19.02
C SER A 268 -6.76 17.11 -20.01
N ARG A 269 -6.36 17.04 -21.28
CA ARG A 269 -7.14 17.58 -22.41
C ARG A 269 -7.31 16.54 -23.50
N ARG A 270 -8.40 16.67 -24.24
CA ARG A 270 -8.70 15.86 -25.43
C ARG A 270 -8.51 16.74 -26.66
N ASP A 271 -7.63 16.34 -27.55
CA ASP A 271 -7.23 17.12 -28.73
C ASP A 271 -6.88 18.57 -28.35
N ASP A 272 -7.35 19.57 -29.09
CA ASP A 272 -7.07 20.99 -28.85
C ASP A 272 -7.95 21.65 -27.78
N GLN A 273 -8.77 20.89 -27.06
CA GLN A 273 -9.57 21.43 -25.95
C GLN A 273 -8.69 21.94 -24.79
N PRO A 274 -9.23 22.82 -23.94
CA PRO A 274 -8.57 23.21 -22.70
C PRO A 274 -8.32 22.02 -21.76
N PHE A 275 -7.35 22.16 -20.87
CA PHE A 275 -7.18 21.23 -19.77
C PHE A 275 -8.36 21.30 -18.79
N GLU A 276 -8.79 20.14 -18.34
CA GLU A 276 -9.83 19.96 -17.34
C GLU A 276 -9.27 19.16 -16.17
N VAL A 277 -9.76 19.45 -14.97
CA VAL A 277 -9.50 18.60 -13.80
C VAL A 277 -10.30 17.32 -13.96
N ARG A 278 -9.60 16.19 -14.00
CA ARG A 278 -10.22 14.85 -14.04
C ARG A 278 -10.33 14.27 -12.65
N GLU A 279 -9.23 14.31 -11.91
CA GLU A 279 -9.13 13.74 -10.57
C GLU A 279 -8.41 14.71 -9.63
N SER A 280 -8.63 14.54 -8.32
CA SER A 280 -7.94 15.31 -7.28
C SER A 280 -7.54 14.40 -6.11
N VAL A 281 -6.35 14.60 -5.58
CA VAL A 281 -5.81 13.80 -4.46
C VAL A 281 -5.42 14.73 -3.33
N ARG A 282 -6.01 14.53 -2.15
CA ARG A 282 -5.75 15.36 -0.96
C ARG A 282 -4.35 15.13 -0.38
N LEU A 283 -3.81 16.20 0.20
CA LEU A 283 -2.71 16.17 1.14
C LEU A 283 -3.28 15.92 2.54
N GLY A 284 -2.63 15.03 3.28
CA GLY A 284 -3.10 14.64 4.61
C GLY A 284 -4.38 13.80 4.56
N GLY A 285 -5.04 13.71 5.70
CA GLY A 285 -6.26 12.92 5.88
C GLY A 285 -6.00 11.52 6.44
N GLU A 286 -7.08 10.90 6.93
CA GLU A 286 -7.07 9.48 7.27
C GLU A 286 -6.80 8.67 5.99
N ARG A 287 -6.02 7.61 6.14
CA ARG A 287 -5.69 6.72 5.03
C ARG A 287 -6.97 6.12 4.46
N PHE A 288 -6.87 5.67 3.22
CA PHE A 288 -7.89 4.82 2.61
C PHE A 288 -8.24 3.69 3.59
N GLU A 289 -9.47 3.68 4.11
CA GLU A 289 -10.00 2.48 4.74
C GLU A 289 -10.22 1.48 3.60
N PHE A 290 -9.60 0.32 3.73
CA PHE A 290 -9.75 -0.72 2.73
C PHE A 290 -11.17 -1.28 2.80
N GLU A 291 -11.92 -1.16 1.70
CA GLU A 291 -13.11 -1.96 1.51
C GLU A 291 -12.70 -3.35 1.03
N TYR A 292 -12.67 -4.30 1.96
CA TYR A 292 -12.39 -5.69 1.66
C TYR A 292 -13.66 -6.34 1.07
N PRO A 293 -13.59 -7.01 -0.10
CA PRO A 293 -14.72 -7.75 -0.64
C PRO A 293 -14.89 -9.07 0.12
N LEU A 294 -15.13 -9.00 1.43
CA LEU A 294 -15.22 -10.17 2.27
C LEU A 294 -16.29 -11.12 1.74
N SER A 295 -15.95 -12.40 1.72
CA SER A 295 -16.79 -13.47 1.22
C SER A 295 -17.23 -14.38 2.36
N THR A 296 -18.32 -15.11 2.14
CA THR A 296 -18.77 -16.18 3.04
C THR A 296 -18.68 -17.55 2.38
N VAL A 297 -18.11 -17.63 1.17
CA VAL A 297 -18.04 -18.86 0.37
C VAL A 297 -17.24 -19.95 1.11
N ALA A 298 -16.00 -19.66 1.53
CA ALA A 298 -15.18 -20.60 2.29
C ALA A 298 -15.83 -21.01 3.62
N ARG A 299 -16.44 -20.05 4.34
CA ARG A 299 -17.23 -20.32 5.56
C ARG A 299 -18.43 -21.23 5.32
N THR A 300 -19.11 -21.06 4.20
CA THR A 300 -20.27 -21.90 3.84
C THR A 300 -19.80 -23.32 3.51
N ALA A 301 -18.73 -23.46 2.72
CA ALA A 301 -18.09 -24.74 2.43
C ALA A 301 -17.63 -25.43 3.72
N PHE A 302 -17.07 -24.69 4.67
CA PHE A 302 -16.67 -25.21 5.97
C PHE A 302 -17.83 -25.83 6.76
N GLN A 303 -18.98 -25.15 6.85
CA GLN A 303 -20.14 -25.70 7.54
C GLN A 303 -20.69 -26.95 6.85
N ALA A 304 -20.66 -26.99 5.52
CA ALA A 304 -21.09 -28.15 4.73
C ALA A 304 -20.10 -29.34 4.83
N LEU A 305 -18.81 -29.06 5.06
CA LEU A 305 -17.77 -30.09 5.20
C LEU A 305 -17.80 -30.80 6.57
N LYS A 306 -18.18 -30.10 7.65
CA LYS A 306 -18.26 -30.67 9.01
C LYS A 306 -18.96 -32.03 9.11
N PRO A 307 -20.20 -32.21 8.59
CA PRO A 307 -20.88 -33.50 8.68
C PRO A 307 -20.23 -34.60 7.81
N VAL A 308 -19.40 -34.24 6.82
CA VAL A 308 -18.72 -35.21 5.94
C VAL A 308 -17.47 -35.80 6.60
N VAL A 309 -16.72 -34.97 7.34
CA VAL A 309 -15.46 -35.39 7.98
C VAL A 309 -15.70 -36.24 9.22
N GLU A 310 -16.84 -36.08 9.91
CA GLU A 310 -17.25 -36.86 11.09
C GLU A 310 -16.23 -36.87 12.25
N LEU A 311 -15.34 -35.89 12.29
CA LEU A 311 -14.34 -35.65 13.34
C LEU A 311 -14.36 -34.16 13.70
N PRO A 312 -13.89 -33.76 14.89
CA PRO A 312 -13.75 -32.35 15.24
C PRO A 312 -12.89 -31.61 14.22
N LEU A 313 -13.53 -30.65 13.56
CA LEU A 313 -13.00 -29.88 12.46
C LEU A 313 -13.06 -28.40 12.84
N TYR A 314 -11.92 -27.73 12.71
CA TYR A 314 -11.75 -26.32 13.05
C TYR A 314 -11.23 -25.57 11.83
N PRO A 315 -11.75 -24.38 11.52
CA PRO A 315 -11.17 -23.57 10.48
C PRO A 315 -9.84 -23.00 11.00
N THR A 316 -8.90 -22.76 10.09
CA THR A 316 -7.65 -22.04 10.35
C THR A 316 -7.53 -20.89 9.34
N GLY A 317 -6.45 -20.11 9.40
CA GLY A 317 -6.19 -19.06 8.41
C GLY A 317 -7.32 -18.03 8.26
N SER A 318 -7.60 -17.62 7.02
CA SER A 318 -8.53 -16.51 6.73
C SER A 318 -9.97 -16.78 7.19
N THR A 319 -10.44 -18.03 7.10
CA THR A 319 -11.78 -18.44 7.55
C THR A 319 -11.94 -18.35 9.07
N ALA A 320 -10.93 -18.75 9.83
CA ALA A 320 -10.98 -18.65 11.30
C ALA A 320 -10.95 -17.21 11.80
N LEU A 321 -10.36 -16.32 10.99
CA LEU A 321 -10.27 -14.88 11.26
C LEU A 321 -11.47 -14.10 10.71
N GLU A 322 -12.38 -14.75 9.98
CA GLU A 322 -13.50 -14.14 9.28
C GLU A 322 -13.08 -13.09 8.23
N LEU A 323 -11.90 -13.29 7.64
CA LEU A 323 -11.27 -12.40 6.65
C LEU A 323 -11.23 -13.03 5.24
N ASP A 324 -12.18 -13.93 4.94
CA ASP A 324 -12.22 -14.61 3.65
C ASP A 324 -12.41 -13.61 2.51
N LEU A 325 -11.64 -13.77 1.45
CA LEU A 325 -11.83 -13.08 0.17
C LEU A 325 -12.62 -13.99 -0.79
N PRO A 326 -13.12 -13.48 -1.92
CA PRO A 326 -13.90 -14.28 -2.86
C PRO A 326 -13.14 -15.47 -3.45
N TRP A 327 -11.81 -15.41 -3.39
CA TRP A 327 -10.87 -16.43 -3.86
C TRP A 327 -10.12 -17.12 -2.71
N SER A 328 -10.53 -16.94 -1.45
CA SER A 328 -9.93 -17.67 -0.33
C SER A 328 -10.17 -19.16 -0.50
N ASP A 329 -9.12 -19.94 -0.27
CA ASP A 329 -9.19 -21.34 0.08
C ASP A 329 -9.75 -21.52 1.50
N LEU A 330 -10.08 -22.76 1.82
CA LEU A 330 -10.52 -23.18 3.14
C LEU A 330 -9.41 -24.01 3.80
N ASP A 331 -8.67 -23.38 4.70
CA ASP A 331 -7.75 -24.08 5.59
C ASP A 331 -8.50 -24.64 6.79
N CYS A 332 -8.29 -25.91 7.10
CA CYS A 332 -8.90 -26.55 8.26
C CYS A 332 -7.94 -27.53 8.94
N VAL A 333 -8.11 -27.68 10.25
CA VAL A 333 -7.50 -28.78 11.02
C VAL A 333 -8.57 -29.73 11.53
N CYS A 334 -8.34 -31.01 11.30
CA CYS A 334 -9.09 -32.10 11.88
C CYS A 334 -8.30 -32.71 13.05
N LEU A 335 -9.00 -32.97 14.16
CA LEU A 335 -8.44 -33.63 15.34
C LEU A 335 -9.06 -35.00 15.55
N GLY A 336 -8.22 -35.97 15.90
CA GLY A 336 -8.71 -37.31 16.20
C GLY A 336 -7.62 -38.22 16.77
N HIS A 337 -8.03 -39.39 17.26
CA HIS A 337 -7.12 -40.43 17.74
C HIS A 337 -6.74 -41.44 16.65
N VAL A 338 -7.40 -41.35 15.49
CA VAL A 338 -7.26 -42.29 14.38
C VAL A 338 -5.88 -42.14 13.72
N PRO A 339 -5.21 -43.22 13.28
CA PRO A 339 -4.00 -43.10 12.49
C PRO A 339 -4.26 -42.33 11.19
N VAL A 340 -3.34 -41.43 10.84
CA VAL A 340 -3.51 -40.46 9.75
C VAL A 340 -3.90 -41.08 8.40
N GLY A 341 -3.35 -42.24 8.04
CA GLY A 341 -3.68 -42.93 6.79
C GLY A 341 -5.14 -43.41 6.71
N LYS A 342 -5.82 -43.65 7.84
CA LYS A 342 -7.23 -44.09 7.88
C LYS A 342 -8.23 -42.95 7.89
N VAL A 343 -7.78 -41.72 8.12
CA VAL A 343 -8.64 -40.52 8.13
C VAL A 343 -9.01 -40.15 6.70
N PHE A 344 -8.03 -40.16 5.80
CA PHE A 344 -8.17 -39.66 4.44
C PHE A 344 -8.72 -40.69 3.44
N GLU A 345 -8.79 -41.98 3.80
CA GLU A 345 -9.50 -43.02 3.03
C GLU A 345 -11.01 -42.72 2.89
N ARG A 346 -11.55 -41.82 3.71
CA ARG A 346 -12.98 -41.48 3.77
C ARG A 346 -13.39 -40.36 2.81
N LEU A 347 -12.44 -39.66 2.18
CA LEU A 347 -12.71 -38.51 1.30
C LEU A 347 -12.36 -38.85 -0.17
N PRO A 348 -13.35 -39.23 -0.99
CA PRO A 348 -13.11 -39.67 -2.37
C PRO A 348 -12.59 -38.52 -3.26
N GLY A 349 -11.56 -38.81 -4.06
CA GLY A 349 -10.96 -37.84 -5.00
C GLY A 349 -9.90 -36.92 -4.39
N ALA A 350 -9.61 -37.06 -3.11
CA ALA A 350 -8.63 -36.23 -2.42
C ALA A 350 -7.20 -36.77 -2.56
N ARG A 351 -6.21 -35.88 -2.59
CA ARG A 351 -4.80 -36.23 -2.74
C ARG A 351 -4.03 -35.92 -1.47
N MET A 352 -3.51 -36.97 -0.83
CA MET A 352 -2.67 -36.82 0.36
C MET A 352 -1.27 -36.34 -0.04
N VAL A 353 -0.74 -35.37 0.72
CA VAL A 353 0.62 -34.86 0.60
C VAL A 353 1.34 -35.13 1.92
N GLU A 354 2.40 -35.92 1.87
CA GLU A 354 3.22 -36.23 3.03
C GLU A 354 4.25 -35.12 3.28
N GLY A 355 4.22 -34.53 4.49
CA GLY A 355 5.11 -33.46 4.93
C GLY A 355 5.32 -33.48 6.45
N ARG A 356 5.78 -32.37 7.04
CA ARG A 356 5.88 -32.24 8.52
C ARG A 356 4.52 -32.37 9.22
N VAL A 357 3.46 -32.03 8.52
CA VAL A 357 2.05 -32.27 8.86
C VAL A 357 1.45 -32.99 7.67
N VAL A 358 0.55 -33.95 7.91
CA VAL A 358 -0.16 -34.59 6.79
C VAL A 358 -1.28 -33.67 6.34
N LEU A 359 -1.24 -33.34 5.05
CA LEU A 359 -2.17 -32.44 4.40
C LEU A 359 -2.96 -33.21 3.34
N LEU A 360 -4.26 -32.91 3.26
CA LEU A 360 -5.14 -33.36 2.20
C LEU A 360 -5.70 -32.14 1.46
N THR A 361 -5.40 -32.03 0.18
CA THR A 361 -5.93 -30.96 -0.67
C THR A 361 -6.96 -31.50 -1.64
N PHE A 362 -8.12 -30.84 -1.73
CA PHE A 362 -9.20 -31.20 -2.66
C PHE A 362 -10.12 -30.01 -2.96
N LEU A 363 -10.97 -30.13 -3.98
CA LEU A 363 -12.03 -29.17 -4.27
C LEU A 363 -13.34 -29.64 -3.64
N PHE A 364 -14.02 -28.75 -2.92
CA PHE A 364 -15.34 -28.99 -2.32
C PHE A 364 -16.26 -27.82 -2.65
N ASP A 365 -17.33 -28.09 -3.40
CA ASP A 365 -18.27 -27.07 -3.89
C ASP A 365 -17.59 -25.86 -4.57
N GLY A 366 -16.55 -26.13 -5.35
CA GLY A 366 -15.78 -25.09 -6.05
C GLY A 366 -14.74 -24.36 -5.19
N VAL A 367 -14.63 -24.68 -3.90
CA VAL A 367 -13.62 -24.12 -2.98
C VAL A 367 -12.46 -25.09 -2.83
N GLN A 368 -11.23 -24.60 -2.93
CA GLN A 368 -10.05 -25.39 -2.55
C GLN A 368 -10.04 -25.55 -1.04
N VAL A 369 -9.92 -26.79 -0.57
CA VAL A 369 -9.83 -27.16 0.85
C VAL A 369 -8.47 -27.76 1.12
N ASP A 370 -7.78 -27.20 2.10
CA ASP A 370 -6.52 -27.68 2.64
C ASP A 370 -6.75 -28.21 4.06
N LEU A 371 -6.94 -29.52 4.16
CA LEU A 371 -7.30 -30.21 5.40
C LEU A 371 -6.05 -30.85 6.04
N GLN A 372 -5.63 -30.28 7.17
CA GLN A 372 -4.58 -30.84 8.00
C GLN A 372 -5.15 -31.82 9.02
N TYR A 373 -4.40 -32.85 9.36
CA TYR A 373 -4.75 -33.76 10.44
C TYR A 373 -3.73 -33.72 11.57
N ALA A 374 -4.23 -33.47 12.78
CA ALA A 374 -3.47 -33.54 14.01
C ALA A 374 -3.95 -34.71 14.88
N GLN A 375 -3.11 -35.74 14.95
CA GLN A 375 -3.40 -36.94 15.74
C GLN A 375 -3.18 -36.69 17.24
N LEU A 376 -4.26 -36.69 18.01
CA LEU A 376 -4.23 -36.54 19.45
C LEU A 376 -3.58 -37.78 20.12
N PRO A 377 -2.84 -37.57 21.22
CA PRO A 377 -2.45 -38.68 22.09
C PRO A 377 -3.67 -39.47 22.58
N PRO A 378 -3.57 -40.81 22.77
CA PRO A 378 -4.71 -41.70 23.06
C PRO A 378 -5.60 -41.26 24.23
N ASP A 379 -5.03 -40.67 25.26
CA ASP A 379 -5.74 -40.28 26.49
C ASP A 379 -6.12 -38.80 26.54
N THR A 380 -5.86 -38.06 25.45
CA THR A 380 -6.22 -36.65 25.36
C THR A 380 -7.70 -36.54 24.98
N PRO A 381 -8.56 -35.94 25.82
CA PRO A 381 -9.96 -35.74 25.46
C PRO A 381 -10.09 -34.83 24.23
N LEU A 382 -11.11 -35.09 23.41
CA LEU A 382 -11.52 -34.24 22.29
C LEU A 382 -12.19 -32.95 22.82
N ILE A 383 -11.47 -32.16 23.61
CA ILE A 383 -11.89 -30.82 24.02
C ILE A 383 -11.51 -29.82 22.94
N THR A 384 -12.25 -28.71 22.87
CA THR A 384 -11.86 -27.61 21.99
C THR A 384 -10.57 -26.99 22.49
N LEU A 385 -9.76 -26.46 21.57
CA LEU A 385 -8.46 -25.84 21.86
C LEU A 385 -8.49 -24.84 23.02
N GLY A 386 -9.54 -24.01 23.07
CA GLY A 386 -9.73 -22.98 24.09
C GLY A 386 -9.94 -23.53 25.51
N GLU A 387 -10.24 -24.82 25.64
CA GLU A 387 -10.58 -25.48 26.91
C GLU A 387 -9.43 -26.36 27.45
N MET A 388 -8.36 -26.57 26.66
CA MET A 388 -7.19 -27.33 27.10
C MET A 388 -6.33 -26.56 28.11
N THR A 389 -6.01 -27.21 29.23
CA THR A 389 -5.04 -26.69 30.21
C THR A 389 -3.63 -26.65 29.64
N ASP A 390 -2.77 -25.77 30.18
CA ASP A 390 -1.35 -25.69 29.80
C ASP A 390 -0.61 -27.04 29.92
N ALA A 391 -0.99 -27.86 30.90
CA ALA A 391 -0.40 -29.18 31.10
C ALA A 391 -0.77 -30.15 29.98
N GLN A 392 -2.02 -30.13 29.51
CA GLN A 392 -2.50 -30.96 28.41
C GLN A 392 -1.87 -30.53 27.07
N ARG A 393 -1.75 -29.22 26.82
CA ARG A 393 -1.12 -28.71 25.60
C ARG A 393 0.35 -29.15 25.46
N ARG A 394 1.10 -29.23 26.56
CA ARG A 394 2.50 -29.69 26.54
C ARG A 394 2.68 -31.17 26.18
N GLN A 395 1.62 -31.97 26.23
CA GLN A 395 1.65 -33.39 25.86
C GLN A 395 1.35 -33.61 24.37
N LEU A 396 0.97 -32.56 23.64
CA LEU A 396 0.69 -32.64 22.21
C LEU A 396 1.98 -32.81 21.40
N SER A 397 1.89 -33.58 20.32
CA SER A 397 2.99 -33.72 19.37
C SER A 397 3.29 -32.38 18.69
N ALA A 398 4.51 -32.19 18.18
CA ALA A 398 4.83 -30.96 17.44
C ALA A 398 3.91 -30.70 16.22
N PRO A 399 3.48 -31.71 15.44
CA PRO A 399 2.45 -31.53 14.42
C PRO A 399 1.09 -31.11 14.98
N CYS A 400 0.69 -31.64 16.15
CA CYS A 400 -0.52 -31.19 16.83
C CYS A 400 -0.38 -29.73 17.28
N LEU A 401 0.73 -29.37 17.93
CA LEU A 401 0.97 -27.98 18.32
C LEU A 401 0.96 -27.05 17.10
N LEU A 402 1.66 -27.41 16.01
CA LEU A 402 1.69 -26.62 14.79
C LEU A 402 0.28 -26.44 14.20
N ALA A 403 -0.46 -27.53 13.99
CA ALA A 403 -1.81 -27.46 13.41
C ALA A 403 -2.84 -26.77 14.33
N LEU A 404 -2.49 -26.53 15.60
CA LEU A 404 -3.30 -25.80 16.57
C LEU A 404 -2.83 -24.35 16.77
N HIS A 405 -1.70 -23.97 16.18
CA HIS A 405 -1.07 -22.65 16.25
C HIS A 405 -1.01 -21.93 14.89
N SER A 406 -1.26 -22.64 13.79
CA SER A 406 -1.49 -22.13 12.43
C SER A 406 -2.98 -22.08 12.14
#